data_AF-A0A8J8G003-F1
#
_entry.id   AF-A0A8J8G003-F1
#
_cell.length_a   1.000
_cell.length_b   1.000
_cell.length_c   1.000
_cell.angle_alpha   90.00
_cell.angle_beta   90.00
_cell.angle_gamma   90.00
#
_symmetry.space_group_name_H-M   'P 1'
#
loop_
_entity.id
_entity.type
_entity.pdbx_description
1 polymer ?
#
loop_
_entity_poly.entity_id
_entity_poly.type
_entity_poly.pdbx_seq_one_letter_code
_entity_poly.pdbx_strand_id
1 'polypeptide(L)'
;MSLYIIQPTGEMTECENKEVALSSDNVLLVISHEQKRIYTWIGNQAAPHSKFACARETARIRMELGYKIMNLEESETNNEFLEAVDEACNIAKKPTKKPTPVKKPEPTPEAKKDEKTKTETKPKPATKTAAEPKPKTTATKTTTKTKPKIEPKKDTTRRYSSTAIKSQIVDVEHVIKQLEILQPMSDSIRDYVIIGDTLFVAPENLEKPDTESKVSLPDGSFVADDYIPRLFLENGKIVAIELWRES
;
A
#
# COMPACT_ATOMS: atom_id res chain seq x y z
N MET A 1 -11.65 7.38 -22.17
CA MET A 1 -11.99 7.12 -20.75
C MET A 1 -12.05 5.62 -20.53
N SER A 2 -11.88 5.17 -19.30
CA SER A 2 -12.02 3.76 -18.92
C SER A 2 -12.92 3.62 -17.69
N LEU A 3 -13.79 2.62 -17.68
CA LEU A 3 -14.77 2.33 -16.63
C LEU A 3 -14.50 0.93 -16.07
N TYR A 4 -14.31 0.84 -14.76
CA TYR A 4 -14.04 -0.42 -14.07
C TYR A 4 -15.02 -0.64 -12.92
N ILE A 5 -15.45 -1.88 -12.74
CA ILE A 5 -16.11 -2.37 -11.54
C ILE A 5 -15.04 -3.00 -10.64
N ILE A 6 -15.02 -2.59 -9.37
CA ILE A 6 -14.11 -3.13 -8.36
C ILE A 6 -14.77 -4.30 -7.65
N GLN A 7 -14.17 -5.48 -7.79
CA GLN A 7 -14.61 -6.68 -7.09
C GLN A 7 -14.18 -6.63 -5.61
N PRO A 8 -14.86 -7.38 -4.72
CA PRO A 8 -14.45 -7.50 -3.31
C PRO A 8 -13.03 -8.06 -3.13
N THR A 9 -12.51 -8.78 -4.13
CA THR A 9 -11.15 -9.32 -4.18
C THR A 9 -10.09 -8.25 -4.46
N GLY A 10 -10.50 -7.08 -4.95
CA GLY A 10 -9.60 -6.04 -5.46
C GLY A 10 -9.28 -6.15 -6.94
N GLU A 11 -9.87 -7.11 -7.66
CA GLU A 11 -9.75 -7.18 -9.11
C GLU A 11 -10.61 -6.09 -9.78
N MET A 12 -10.05 -5.48 -10.83
CA MET A 12 -10.73 -4.48 -11.66
C MET A 12 -11.29 -5.15 -12.91
N THR A 13 -12.61 -5.11 -13.09
CA THR A 13 -13.26 -5.62 -14.31
C THR A 13 -13.72 -4.45 -15.16
N GLU A 14 -13.23 -4.36 -16.40
CA GLU A 14 -13.71 -3.34 -17.34
C GLU A 14 -15.20 -3.58 -17.66
N CYS A 15 -16.01 -2.53 -17.59
CA CYS A 15 -17.44 -2.62 -17.85
C CYS A 15 -17.84 -1.68 -18.99
N GLU A 16 -18.59 -2.22 -19.95
CA GLU A 16 -19.11 -1.48 -21.10
C GLU A 16 -20.60 -1.12 -20.96
N ASN A 17 -21.28 -1.70 -19.97
CA ASN A 17 -22.71 -1.52 -19.75
C ASN A 17 -22.96 -0.63 -18.53
N LYS A 18 -23.48 0.57 -18.80
CA LYS A 18 -23.86 1.58 -17.80
C LYS A 18 -24.82 1.03 -16.73
N GLU A 19 -25.83 0.26 -17.12
CA GLU A 19 -26.86 -0.22 -16.18
C GLU A 19 -26.30 -1.24 -15.20
N VAL A 20 -25.37 -2.07 -15.67
CA VAL A 20 -24.66 -3.04 -14.82
C VAL A 20 -23.64 -2.33 -13.93
N ALA A 21 -22.95 -1.33 -14.47
CA ALA A 21 -21.99 -0.54 -13.71
C ALA A 21 -22.68 0.19 -12.54
N LEU A 22 -23.75 0.96 -12.81
CA LEU A 22 -24.45 1.80 -11.82
C LEU A 22 -25.38 1.02 -10.88
N SER A 23 -25.10 -0.26 -10.63
CA SER A 23 -25.83 -1.04 -9.63
C SER A 23 -25.43 -0.63 -8.21
N SER A 24 -26.40 -0.50 -7.31
CA SER A 24 -26.19 -0.10 -5.91
C SER A 24 -25.27 -1.03 -5.11
N ASP A 25 -25.05 -2.26 -5.58
CA ASP A 25 -24.14 -3.24 -4.95
C ASP A 25 -22.68 -3.05 -5.37
N ASN A 26 -22.44 -2.29 -6.43
CA ASN A 26 -21.13 -2.16 -7.06
C ASN A 26 -20.36 -0.93 -6.56
N VAL A 27 -19.04 -1.01 -6.73
CA VAL A 27 -18.15 0.14 -6.60
C VAL A 27 -17.45 0.34 -7.94
N LEU A 28 -17.44 1.56 -8.43
CA LEU A 28 -16.94 1.91 -9.75
C LEU A 28 -15.73 2.83 -9.64
N LEU A 29 -14.85 2.68 -10.63
CA LEU A 29 -13.72 3.55 -10.86
C LEU A 29 -13.73 4.00 -12.31
N VAL A 30 -13.83 5.31 -12.53
CA VAL A 30 -13.82 5.92 -13.87
C VAL A 30 -12.58 6.78 -14.01
N ILE A 31 -11.80 6.54 -15.06
CA ILE A 31 -10.59 7.30 -15.36
C ILE A 31 -10.86 8.19 -16.57
N SER A 32 -10.86 9.51 -16.31
CA SER A 32 -10.97 10.55 -17.33
C SER A 32 -9.59 11.16 -17.59
N HIS A 33 -8.95 10.73 -18.68
CA HIS A 33 -7.65 11.29 -19.11
C HIS A 33 -7.78 12.73 -19.60
N GLU A 34 -8.92 13.10 -20.20
CA GLU A 34 -9.15 14.45 -20.72
C GLU A 34 -9.28 15.47 -19.58
N GLN A 35 -10.04 15.14 -18.54
CA GLN A 35 -10.22 16.02 -17.38
C GLN A 35 -9.14 15.84 -16.31
N LYS A 36 -8.22 14.87 -16.50
CA LYS A 36 -7.21 14.44 -15.50
C LYS A 36 -7.84 14.14 -14.14
N ARG A 37 -8.93 13.38 -14.15
CA ARG A 37 -9.74 13.04 -12.97
C ARG A 37 -9.95 11.53 -12.86
N ILE A 38 -9.97 11.07 -11.61
CA ILE A 38 -10.38 9.71 -11.23
C ILE A 38 -11.66 9.86 -10.42
N TYR A 39 -12.76 9.33 -10.94
CA TYR A 39 -14.02 9.29 -10.20
C TYR A 39 -14.15 7.94 -9.51
N THR A 40 -14.41 7.98 -8.21
CA THR A 40 -14.74 6.83 -7.39
C THR A 40 -16.23 6.91 -7.09
N TRP A 41 -17.02 5.94 -7.53
CA TRP A 41 -18.46 5.90 -7.23
C TRP A 41 -18.79 4.69 -6.36
N ILE A 42 -19.48 4.93 -5.26
CA ILE A 42 -19.80 3.90 -4.27
C ILE A 42 -21.31 3.71 -4.22
N GLY A 43 -21.77 2.51 -4.59
CA GLY A 43 -23.15 2.09 -4.42
C GLY A 43 -23.54 2.04 -2.93
N ASN A 44 -24.80 2.36 -2.65
CA ASN A 44 -25.34 2.42 -1.29
C ASN A 44 -25.32 1.05 -0.59
N GLN A 45 -25.51 -0.04 -1.35
CA GLN A 45 -25.49 -1.41 -0.86
C GLN A 45 -24.13 -2.11 -1.05
N ALA A 46 -23.12 -1.39 -1.54
CA ALA A 46 -21.82 -1.97 -1.81
C ALA A 46 -21.17 -2.58 -0.56
N ALA A 47 -20.58 -3.76 -0.73
CA ALA A 47 -19.92 -4.46 0.37
C ALA A 47 -18.74 -3.64 0.92
N PRO A 48 -18.50 -3.62 2.25
CA PRO A 48 -17.37 -2.89 2.83
C PRO A 48 -16.01 -3.26 2.21
N HIS A 49 -15.80 -4.55 1.89
CA HIS A 49 -14.57 -5.02 1.25
C HIS A 49 -14.34 -4.37 -0.11
N SER A 50 -15.37 -4.23 -0.95
CA SER A 50 -15.27 -3.56 -2.26
C SER A 50 -14.93 -2.07 -2.11
N LYS A 51 -15.43 -1.40 -1.06
CA LYS A 51 -15.11 0.00 -0.77
C LYS A 51 -13.62 0.17 -0.42
N PHE A 52 -13.08 -0.69 0.44
CA PHE A 52 -11.66 -0.66 0.79
C PHE A 52 -10.77 -1.02 -0.40
N ALA A 53 -11.15 -2.04 -1.16
CA ALA A 53 -10.47 -2.43 -2.39
C ALA A 53 -10.42 -1.26 -3.38
N CYS A 54 -11.54 -0.57 -3.57
CA CYS A 54 -11.62 0.58 -4.46
C CYS A 54 -10.75 1.74 -3.98
N ALA A 55 -10.77 2.07 -2.68
CA ALA A 55 -9.90 3.10 -2.13
C ALA A 55 -8.41 2.81 -2.38
N ARG A 56 -7.99 1.54 -2.24
CA ARG A 56 -6.63 1.10 -2.54
C ARG A 56 -6.28 1.25 -4.03
N GLU A 57 -7.14 0.76 -4.92
CA GLU A 57 -6.90 0.86 -6.37
C GLU A 57 -6.91 2.31 -6.85
N THR A 58 -7.82 3.14 -6.35
CA THR A 58 -7.84 4.58 -6.63
C THR A 58 -6.54 5.25 -6.18
N ALA A 59 -6.02 4.91 -5.00
CA ALA A 59 -4.74 5.44 -4.52
C ALA A 59 -3.57 5.03 -5.43
N ARG A 60 -3.51 3.75 -5.84
CA ARG A 60 -2.50 3.24 -6.77
C ARG A 60 -2.55 3.98 -8.11
N ILE A 61 -3.72 4.06 -8.74
CA ILE A 61 -3.91 4.74 -10.03
C ILE A 61 -3.60 6.24 -9.93
N ARG A 62 -3.89 6.86 -8.78
CA ARG A 62 -3.52 8.26 -8.54
C ARG A 62 -2.01 8.44 -8.49
N MET A 63 -1.26 7.52 -7.90
CA MET A 63 0.21 7.57 -7.89
C MET A 63 0.78 7.41 -9.29
N GLU A 64 0.18 6.54 -10.12
CA GLU A 64 0.61 6.31 -11.50
C GLU A 64 0.30 7.50 -12.43
N LEU A 65 -0.89 8.10 -12.30
CA LEU A 65 -1.38 9.11 -13.25
C LEU A 65 -1.28 10.56 -12.73
N GLY A 66 -1.18 10.76 -11.42
CA GLY A 66 -1.18 12.09 -10.79
C GLY A 66 -2.52 12.84 -10.87
N TYR A 67 -3.63 12.15 -11.16
CA TYR A 67 -4.94 12.77 -11.39
C TYR A 67 -5.65 13.14 -10.08
N LYS A 68 -6.61 14.09 -10.18
CA LYS A 68 -7.42 14.47 -9.02
C LYS A 68 -8.51 13.43 -8.76
N ILE A 69 -8.63 12.98 -7.51
CA ILE A 69 -9.68 12.04 -7.09
C ILE A 69 -10.97 12.81 -6.76
N MET A 70 -12.10 12.32 -7.25
CA MET A 70 -13.44 12.74 -6.85
C MET A 70 -14.20 11.52 -6.33
N ASN A 71 -14.59 11.55 -5.07
CA ASN A 71 -15.40 10.49 -4.47
C ASN A 71 -16.87 10.89 -4.54
N LEU A 72 -17.70 9.95 -4.96
CA LEU A 72 -19.13 10.11 -5.16
C LEU A 72 -19.83 8.91 -4.51
N GLU A 73 -20.90 9.20 -3.78
CA GLU A 73 -21.83 8.18 -3.32
C GLU A 73 -23.03 8.11 -4.27
N GLU A 74 -23.76 7.00 -4.28
CA GLU A 74 -24.95 6.83 -5.11
C GLU A 74 -25.96 7.98 -4.95
N SER A 75 -26.18 8.46 -3.73
CA SER A 75 -27.08 9.60 -3.46
C SER A 75 -26.54 10.96 -3.90
N GLU A 76 -25.23 11.09 -4.11
CA GLU A 76 -24.54 12.32 -4.49
C GLU A 76 -24.04 12.30 -5.94
N THR A 77 -24.64 11.42 -6.76
CA THR A 77 -24.24 11.25 -8.15
C THR A 77 -24.47 12.53 -8.96
N ASN A 78 -23.39 13.11 -9.48
CA ASN A 78 -23.42 14.36 -10.25
C ASN A 78 -23.51 14.10 -11.77
N ASN A 79 -24.05 15.07 -12.52
CA ASN A 79 -24.13 15.00 -13.99
C ASN A 79 -22.74 14.86 -14.65
N GLU A 80 -21.71 15.53 -14.12
CA GLU A 80 -20.32 15.42 -14.61
C GLU A 80 -19.83 13.95 -14.62
N PHE A 81 -20.19 13.18 -13.60
CA PHE A 81 -19.84 11.77 -13.51
C PHE A 81 -20.65 10.92 -14.48
N LEU A 82 -21.96 11.17 -14.61
CA LEU A 82 -22.81 10.43 -15.54
C LEU A 82 -22.34 10.62 -16.99
N GLU A 83 -21.93 11.83 -17.36
CA GLU A 83 -21.31 12.11 -18.65
C GLU A 83 -20.00 11.32 -18.85
N ALA A 84 -19.15 11.26 -17.83
CA ALA A 84 -17.91 10.48 -17.88
C ALA A 84 -18.17 8.96 -18.04
N VAL A 85 -19.21 8.43 -17.37
CA VAL A 85 -19.63 7.04 -17.52
C VAL A 85 -20.17 6.77 -18.92
N ASP A 86 -20.99 7.68 -19.45
CA ASP A 86 -21.54 7.57 -20.80
C ASP A 86 -20.43 7.61 -21.86
N GLU A 87 -19.47 8.50 -21.70
CA GLU A 87 -18.33 8.60 -22.61
C GLU A 87 -17.46 7.34 -22.56
N ALA A 88 -17.17 6.81 -21.36
CA ALA A 88 -16.44 5.55 -21.20
C ALA A 88 -17.14 4.37 -21.89
N CYS A 89 -18.46 4.26 -21.74
CA CYS A 89 -19.24 3.20 -22.40
C CYS A 89 -19.36 3.40 -23.92
N ASN A 90 -19.37 4.64 -24.41
CA ASN A 90 -19.51 4.95 -25.83
C ASN A 90 -18.19 4.85 -26.61
N ILE A 91 -17.04 5.11 -25.97
CA ILE A 91 -15.73 4.93 -26.60
C ILE A 91 -15.46 3.45 -26.90
N ALA A 92 -15.89 2.53 -26.03
CA ALA A 92 -15.77 1.08 -26.25
C ALA A 92 -16.55 0.58 -27.48
N LYS A 93 -17.58 1.31 -27.93
CA LYS A 93 -18.36 0.97 -29.14
C LYS A 93 -17.70 1.41 -30.45
N LYS A 94 -16.64 2.23 -30.41
CA LYS A 94 -15.79 2.45 -31.58
C LYS A 94 -14.72 1.36 -31.63
N PRO A 95 -14.48 0.70 -32.77
CA PRO A 95 -13.50 -0.38 -32.88
C PRO A 95 -12.08 0.21 -32.88
N THR A 96 -11.59 0.56 -31.69
CA THR A 96 -10.18 0.91 -31.48
C THR A 96 -9.41 -0.34 -31.09
N LYS A 97 -8.35 -0.61 -31.87
CA LYS A 97 -7.49 -1.79 -31.86
C LYS A 97 -7.11 -2.24 -30.45
N LYS A 98 -7.37 -3.53 -30.17
CA LYS A 98 -6.80 -4.30 -29.05
C LYS A 98 -5.32 -3.96 -28.84
N PRO A 99 -4.86 -3.64 -27.62
CA PRO A 99 -3.49 -3.90 -27.24
C PRO A 99 -3.26 -5.41 -27.29
N THR A 100 -2.23 -5.82 -28.02
CA THR A 100 -1.75 -7.20 -28.14
C THR A 100 -1.55 -7.83 -26.75
N PRO A 101 -1.99 -9.08 -26.52
CA PRO A 101 -1.65 -9.80 -25.31
C PRO A 101 -0.14 -10.00 -25.27
N VAL A 102 0.51 -9.52 -24.21
CA VAL A 102 1.92 -9.80 -23.93
C VAL A 102 2.07 -11.31 -23.84
N LYS A 103 2.77 -11.88 -24.84
CA LYS A 103 3.12 -13.30 -24.87
C LYS A 103 3.95 -13.62 -23.62
N LYS A 104 3.44 -14.56 -22.85
CA LYS A 104 4.18 -15.38 -21.88
C LYS A 104 5.50 -15.86 -22.51
N PRO A 105 6.68 -15.64 -21.90
CA PRO A 105 7.90 -16.23 -22.38
C PRO A 105 7.86 -17.75 -22.21
N GLU A 106 8.00 -18.44 -23.33
CA GLU A 106 8.23 -19.89 -23.42
C GLU A 106 9.69 -20.19 -22.99
N PRO A 107 9.95 -21.29 -22.26
CA PRO A 107 11.29 -21.60 -21.77
C PRO A 107 12.17 -22.08 -22.92
N THR A 108 13.25 -21.35 -23.20
CA THR A 108 14.26 -21.74 -24.19
C THR A 108 15.41 -22.49 -23.47
N PRO A 109 16.03 -23.51 -24.11
CA PRO A 109 16.55 -24.69 -23.42
C PRO A 109 18.02 -24.62 -23.00
N GLU A 110 18.36 -25.58 -22.13
CA GLU A 110 19.68 -26.08 -21.73
C GLU A 110 20.90 -25.62 -22.55
N ALA A 111 21.84 -24.98 -21.87
CA ALA A 111 23.26 -25.04 -22.21
C ALA A 111 24.01 -25.71 -21.04
N LYS A 112 24.60 -26.87 -21.37
CA LYS A 112 25.46 -27.70 -20.51
C LYS A 112 26.85 -27.07 -20.31
N LYS A 113 27.53 -27.58 -19.27
CA LYS A 113 28.99 -27.65 -19.01
C LYS A 113 29.66 -26.42 -18.40
N ASP A 114 30.58 -26.49 -17.43
CA ASP A 114 31.37 -27.56 -16.77
C ASP A 114 31.64 -27.11 -15.30
N GLU A 115 31.39 -27.93 -14.28
CA GLU A 115 32.38 -28.74 -13.53
C GLU A 115 33.55 -27.98 -12.84
N LYS A 116 33.48 -27.82 -11.50
CA LYS A 116 34.55 -28.18 -10.54
C LYS A 116 34.17 -28.05 -9.05
N THR A 117 33.91 -29.21 -8.45
CA THR A 117 34.49 -29.79 -7.22
C THR A 117 34.97 -28.89 -6.06
N LYS A 118 34.30 -29.03 -4.90
CA LYS A 118 34.88 -29.36 -3.57
C LYS A 118 33.72 -29.64 -2.58
N THR A 119 33.54 -30.89 -2.11
CA THR A 119 33.81 -31.34 -0.70
C THR A 119 33.62 -30.22 0.33
N GLU A 120 32.78 -30.32 1.35
CA GLU A 120 32.99 -31.24 2.48
C GLU A 120 31.82 -31.20 3.49
N THR A 121 31.53 -32.37 4.07
CA THR A 121 31.09 -32.63 5.46
C THR A 121 29.77 -32.09 6.03
N LYS A 122 28.82 -33.03 6.06
CA LYS A 122 27.82 -33.28 7.11
C LYS A 122 28.46 -33.41 8.50
N PRO A 123 27.77 -32.97 9.56
CA PRO A 123 27.64 -33.86 10.72
C PRO A 123 26.20 -33.98 11.23
N LYS A 124 25.79 -35.23 11.39
CA LYS A 124 24.71 -35.70 12.26
C LYS A 124 25.36 -36.14 13.58
N PRO A 125 24.77 -35.83 14.74
CA PRO A 125 24.37 -36.91 15.68
C PRO A 125 22.98 -36.60 16.28
N ALA A 126 21.95 -37.47 16.28
CA ALA A 126 21.80 -38.70 17.08
C ALA A 126 22.16 -38.42 18.56
N THR A 127 21.34 -38.54 19.61
CA THR A 127 20.45 -39.63 20.04
C THR A 127 20.03 -39.26 21.48
N LYS A 128 18.80 -39.44 21.96
CA LYS A 128 18.34 -40.40 23.01
C LYS A 128 17.24 -39.71 23.86
N THR A 129 16.04 -40.31 24.01
CA THR A 129 15.60 -41.13 25.17
C THR A 129 15.29 -40.23 26.38
N ALA A 130 14.14 -40.24 27.07
CA ALA A 130 13.13 -41.26 27.29
C ALA A 130 11.86 -40.68 27.95
N ALA A 131 10.79 -41.47 27.88
CA ALA A 131 9.80 -41.77 28.92
C ALA A 131 8.81 -40.69 29.40
N GLU A 132 7.61 -40.85 28.87
CA GLU A 132 6.32 -40.73 29.55
C GLU A 132 6.30 -41.49 30.90
N PRO A 133 5.56 -41.01 31.92
CA PRO A 133 4.38 -41.78 32.31
C PRO A 133 3.15 -40.92 32.69
N LYS A 134 1.99 -41.28 32.16
CA LYS A 134 0.66 -41.07 32.78
C LYS A 134 0.46 -42.05 33.97
N PRO A 135 -0.72 -42.11 34.62
CA PRO A 135 -1.42 -41.10 35.42
C PRO A 135 -1.71 -41.65 36.85
N LYS A 136 -1.99 -40.78 37.83
CA LYS A 136 -2.67 -41.23 39.07
C LYS A 136 -3.88 -40.36 39.38
N THR A 137 -5.02 -40.94 39.07
CA THR A 137 -6.35 -40.64 39.59
C THR A 137 -6.37 -40.85 41.11
N THR A 138 -6.79 -39.85 41.88
CA THR A 138 -7.40 -40.08 43.20
C THR A 138 -8.58 -39.13 43.33
N ALA A 139 -9.78 -39.69 43.30
CA ALA A 139 -11.00 -39.02 43.74
C ALA A 139 -10.96 -38.86 45.27
N THR A 140 -11.57 -37.80 45.83
CA THR A 140 -12.55 -37.87 46.94
C THR A 140 -12.99 -36.46 47.41
N LYS A 141 -14.31 -36.24 47.28
CA LYS A 141 -15.28 -35.46 48.09
C LYS A 141 -15.12 -33.96 48.40
N THR A 142 -16.04 -33.20 47.79
CA THR A 142 -17.08 -32.33 48.42
C THR A 142 -16.80 -31.67 49.78
N THR A 143 -16.80 -30.32 49.81
CA THR A 143 -17.66 -29.48 50.67
C THR A 143 -17.59 -27.98 50.28
N THR A 144 -18.72 -27.44 49.83
CA THR A 144 -19.41 -26.18 50.20
C THR A 144 -18.66 -24.83 50.41
N LYS A 145 -19.21 -23.79 49.73
CA LYS A 145 -19.16 -22.33 50.00
C LYS A 145 -17.78 -21.67 49.89
N THR A 146 -17.53 -20.73 48.97
CA THR A 146 -18.03 -19.34 49.05
C THR A 146 -17.74 -18.65 47.72
N LYS A 147 -18.69 -17.82 47.25
CA LYS A 147 -18.65 -17.09 45.96
C LYS A 147 -17.81 -15.81 46.12
N PRO A 148 -16.66 -15.63 45.44
CA PRO A 148 -16.01 -14.32 45.35
C PRO A 148 -16.61 -13.56 44.16
N LYS A 149 -17.10 -12.36 44.45
CA LYS A 149 -17.54 -11.34 43.49
C LYS A 149 -16.33 -10.95 42.62
N ILE A 150 -16.35 -11.36 41.36
CA ILE A 150 -15.39 -10.94 40.34
C ILE A 150 -15.74 -9.49 39.98
N GLU A 151 -14.93 -8.55 40.46
CA GLU A 151 -14.93 -7.18 39.94
C GLU A 151 -14.38 -7.16 38.52
N PRO A 152 -14.98 -6.41 37.59
CA PRO A 152 -14.45 -6.27 36.24
C PRO A 152 -13.12 -5.50 36.31
N LYS A 153 -12.03 -6.17 35.95
CA LYS A 153 -10.75 -5.53 35.67
C LYS A 153 -10.97 -4.54 34.54
N LYS A 154 -10.91 -3.24 34.85
CA LYS A 154 -10.79 -2.16 33.87
C LYS A 154 -9.54 -2.42 33.05
N ASP A 155 -9.76 -2.71 31.78
CA ASP A 155 -8.74 -2.79 30.76
C ASP A 155 -8.16 -1.39 30.56
N THR A 156 -7.05 -1.09 31.24
CA THR A 156 -6.28 0.13 31.01
C THR A 156 -5.53 -0.04 29.69
N THR A 157 -6.23 0.22 28.59
CA THR A 157 -5.59 0.55 27.32
C THR A 157 -4.66 1.72 27.57
N ARG A 158 -3.36 1.44 27.52
CA ARG A 158 -2.27 2.41 27.61
C ARG A 158 -2.40 3.33 26.40
N ARG A 159 -3.15 4.42 26.54
CA ARG A 159 -3.10 5.55 25.59
C ARG A 159 -1.65 6.03 25.60
N TYR A 160 -0.94 5.83 24.49
CA TYR A 160 0.28 6.54 24.23
C TYR A 160 -0.05 8.03 24.28
N SER A 161 0.36 8.68 25.36
CA SER A 161 0.35 10.13 25.45
C SER A 161 1.37 10.62 24.41
N SER A 162 0.87 11.16 23.31
CA SER A 162 1.66 11.91 22.33
C SER A 162 2.14 13.19 22.99
N THR A 163 3.16 13.07 23.83
CA THR A 163 3.87 14.25 24.33
C THR A 163 4.58 14.81 23.11
N ALA A 164 4.08 15.93 22.58
CA ALA A 164 4.59 16.57 21.39
C ALA A 164 6.09 16.83 21.56
N ILE A 165 6.90 16.00 20.89
CA ILE A 165 8.34 16.19 20.80
C ILE A 165 8.53 17.46 19.98
N LYS A 166 9.07 18.51 20.60
CA LYS A 166 9.42 19.74 19.89
C LYS A 166 10.47 19.38 18.84
N SER A 167 10.10 19.45 17.56
CA SER A 167 11.01 19.25 16.44
C SER A 167 12.16 20.25 16.56
N GLN A 168 13.40 19.75 16.54
CA GLN A 168 14.55 20.64 16.39
C GLN A 168 14.42 21.31 15.02
N ILE A 169 14.66 22.62 14.96
CA ILE A 169 14.67 23.37 13.70
C ILE A 169 15.83 22.82 12.88
N VAL A 170 15.53 21.96 11.91
CA VAL A 170 16.50 21.45 10.93
C VAL A 170 16.51 22.42 9.77
N ASP A 171 17.69 22.86 9.36
CA ASP A 171 17.86 23.69 8.17
C ASP A 171 17.64 22.84 6.91
N VAL A 172 16.42 22.93 6.37
CA VAL A 172 15.95 22.12 5.24
C VAL A 172 16.82 22.32 4.00
N GLU A 173 17.23 23.55 3.71
CA GLU A 173 18.06 23.86 2.53
C GLU A 173 19.44 23.22 2.65
N HIS A 174 20.01 23.22 3.85
CA HIS A 174 21.30 22.58 4.10
C HIS A 174 21.23 21.08 3.86
N VAL A 175 20.18 20.42 4.36
CA VAL A 175 19.98 18.99 4.20
C VAL A 175 19.78 18.62 2.74
N ILE A 176 18.94 19.35 1.99
CA ILE A 176 18.70 19.10 0.56
C ILE A 176 20.01 19.19 -0.23
N LYS A 177 20.82 20.23 0.00
CA LYS A 177 22.14 20.38 -0.64
C LYS A 177 23.06 19.20 -0.35
N GLN A 178 23.03 18.64 0.86
CA GLN A 178 23.82 17.46 1.18
C GLN A 178 23.30 16.20 0.48
N LEU A 179 21.99 16.07 0.29
CA LEU A 179 21.38 14.94 -0.43
C LEU A 179 21.68 14.97 -1.93
N GLU A 180 21.90 16.14 -2.54
CA GLU A 180 22.29 16.29 -3.95
C GLU A 180 23.74 15.86 -4.23
N ILE A 181 24.61 15.91 -3.23
CA ILE A 181 26.02 15.48 -3.37
C ILE A 181 26.12 13.96 -3.50
N LEU A 182 25.16 13.23 -2.92
CA LEU A 182 25.17 11.79 -2.92
C LEU A 182 24.73 11.25 -4.28
N GLN A 183 25.44 10.22 -4.74
CA GLN A 183 25.02 9.52 -5.96
C GLN A 183 23.65 8.87 -5.76
N PRO A 184 22.81 8.91 -6.80
CA PRO A 184 21.56 8.17 -6.85
C PRO A 184 21.76 6.68 -6.65
N MET A 185 20.72 6.01 -6.15
CA MET A 185 20.70 4.55 -6.10
C MET A 185 20.44 4.00 -7.50
N SER A 186 21.29 3.10 -7.98
CA SER A 186 21.14 2.51 -9.32
C SER A 186 19.78 1.82 -9.47
N ASP A 187 19.13 2.04 -10.61
CA ASP A 187 17.82 1.47 -10.98
C ASP A 187 16.65 1.85 -10.04
N SER A 188 16.78 2.94 -9.28
CA SER A 188 15.75 3.42 -8.37
C SER A 188 15.49 4.91 -8.56
N ILE A 189 14.25 5.34 -8.34
CA ILE A 189 13.84 6.74 -8.38
C ILE A 189 13.59 7.20 -6.94
N ARG A 190 14.15 8.36 -6.58
CA ARG A 190 13.80 9.05 -5.34
C ARG A 190 12.35 9.54 -5.45
N ASP A 191 11.45 9.05 -4.61
CA ASP A 191 10.04 9.49 -4.65
C ASP A 191 9.77 10.52 -3.56
N TYR A 192 10.27 10.24 -2.35
CA TYR A 192 10.07 11.10 -1.17
C TYR A 192 11.34 11.35 -0.36
N VAL A 193 11.35 12.50 0.32
CA VAL A 193 12.35 12.84 1.34
C VAL A 193 11.64 13.36 2.58
N ILE A 194 11.97 12.79 3.74
CA ILE A 194 11.50 13.24 5.05
C ILE A 194 12.63 14.02 5.71
N ILE A 195 12.39 15.28 6.07
CA ILE A 195 13.33 16.13 6.81
C ILE A 195 12.62 16.62 8.07
N GLY A 196 13.09 16.20 9.25
CA GLY A 196 12.41 16.48 10.51
C GLY A 196 10.99 15.88 10.55
N ASP A 197 9.98 16.75 10.59
CA ASP A 197 8.55 16.41 10.60
C ASP A 197 7.86 16.65 9.25
N THR A 198 8.63 16.99 8.22
CA THR A 198 8.10 17.41 6.92
C THR A 198 8.47 16.42 5.82
N LEU A 199 7.50 16.06 4.98
CA LEU A 199 7.66 15.23 3.78
C LEU A 199 7.70 16.10 2.52
N PHE A 200 8.67 15.83 1.66
CA PHE A 200 8.86 16.46 0.36
C PHE A 200 8.75 15.40 -0.75
N VAL A 201 8.15 15.75 -1.88
CA VAL A 201 8.24 14.94 -3.11
C VAL A 201 9.54 15.32 -3.80
N ALA A 202 10.41 14.36 -4.10
CA ALA A 202 11.70 14.66 -4.71
C ALA A 202 12.02 13.68 -5.86
N PRO A 203 11.23 13.68 -6.95
CA PRO A 203 11.59 12.97 -8.16
C PRO A 203 12.93 13.49 -8.67
N GLU A 204 13.88 12.59 -8.95
CA GLU A 204 15.22 12.93 -9.48
C GLU A 204 15.21 13.86 -10.71
N ASN A 205 14.10 13.89 -11.45
CA ASN A 205 13.95 14.63 -12.70
C ASN A 205 13.44 16.08 -12.54
N LEU A 206 13.23 16.57 -11.32
CA LEU A 206 12.95 17.99 -11.12
C LEU A 206 14.27 18.75 -11.02
N GLU A 207 14.58 19.54 -12.05
CA GLU A 207 15.78 20.41 -12.14
C GLU A 207 15.94 21.37 -10.96
N LYS A 208 14.90 21.51 -10.11
CA LYS A 208 14.94 22.17 -8.81
C LYS A 208 14.02 21.41 -7.84
N PRO A 209 14.51 20.97 -6.66
CA PRO A 209 13.62 20.55 -5.59
C PRO A 209 12.83 21.79 -5.18
N ASP A 210 11.57 21.85 -5.57
CA ASP A 210 10.71 22.95 -5.17
C ASP A 210 10.52 22.80 -3.65
N THR A 211 11.12 23.69 -2.85
CA THR A 211 10.93 23.74 -1.39
C THR A 211 9.44 23.86 -1.03
N GLU A 212 8.60 24.21 -1.99
CA GLU A 212 7.14 24.33 -1.92
C GLU A 212 6.37 23.01 -2.11
N SER A 213 7.02 21.91 -2.50
CA SER A 213 6.37 20.60 -2.70
C SER A 213 6.22 19.79 -1.40
N LYS A 214 5.86 20.50 -0.32
CA LYS A 214 5.50 19.91 0.97
C LYS A 214 4.19 19.12 0.81
N VAL A 215 4.24 17.85 1.16
CA VAL A 215 3.05 16.99 1.17
C VAL A 215 2.63 16.75 2.62
N SER A 216 1.36 16.98 2.94
CA SER A 216 0.82 16.51 4.22
C SER A 216 0.53 15.02 4.13
N LEU A 217 1.22 14.22 4.94
CA LEU A 217 0.80 12.84 5.13
C LEU A 217 -0.50 12.78 5.93
N PRO A 218 -1.40 11.84 5.62
CA PRO A 218 -2.51 11.54 6.52
C PRO A 218 -1.96 11.03 7.86
N ASP A 219 -2.59 11.43 8.95
CA ASP A 219 -2.26 10.88 10.27
C ASP A 219 -2.50 9.36 10.26
N GLY A 220 -1.48 8.57 10.63
CA GLY A 220 -1.58 7.12 10.66
C GLY A 220 -0.28 6.41 10.31
N SER A 221 -0.37 5.09 10.09
CA SER A 221 0.74 4.27 9.61
C SER A 221 0.74 4.23 8.08
N PHE A 222 1.85 4.67 7.48
CA PHE A 222 2.12 4.50 6.06
C PHE A 222 2.97 3.24 5.86
N VAL A 223 2.46 2.30 5.07
CA VAL A 223 3.19 1.08 4.71
C VAL A 223 4.01 1.39 3.47
N ALA A 224 5.33 1.23 3.58
CA ALA A 224 6.31 1.58 2.55
C ALA A 224 7.10 0.34 2.11
N ASP A 225 6.41 -0.76 1.84
CA ASP A 225 7.02 -2.06 1.57
C ASP A 225 7.85 -2.07 0.28
N ASP A 226 7.46 -1.26 -0.71
CA ASP A 226 8.14 -1.14 -2.00
C ASP A 226 9.23 -0.05 -2.01
N TYR A 227 9.58 0.49 -0.83
CA TYR A 227 10.60 1.53 -0.70
C TYR A 227 11.87 1.01 -0.04
N ILE A 228 13.00 1.44 -0.58
CA ILE A 228 14.32 1.30 0.01
C ILE A 228 14.64 2.59 0.77
N PRO A 229 14.61 2.59 2.12
CA PRO A 229 14.92 3.79 2.88
C PRO A 229 16.43 4.04 2.93
N ARG A 230 16.87 5.26 2.61
CA ARG A 230 18.24 5.71 2.85
C ARG A 230 18.24 6.71 4.00
N LEU A 231 18.95 6.39 5.07
CA LEU A 231 19.06 7.26 6.24
C LEU A 231 20.21 8.24 6.08
N PHE A 232 19.94 9.51 6.39
CA PHE A 232 20.96 10.54 6.46
C PHE A 232 21.22 10.90 7.93
N LEU A 233 22.47 10.74 8.37
CA LEU A 233 22.88 10.93 9.75
C LEU A 233 23.87 12.08 9.89
N GLU A 234 23.61 12.96 10.85
CA GLU A 234 24.52 14.03 11.26
C GLU A 234 24.68 13.98 12.78
N ASN A 235 25.91 13.93 13.26
CA ASN A 235 26.22 13.84 14.70
C ASN A 235 25.49 12.68 15.42
N GLY A 236 25.33 11.54 14.75
CA GLY A 236 24.65 10.36 15.29
C GLY A 236 23.13 10.48 15.38
N LYS A 237 22.53 11.51 14.77
CA LYS A 237 21.08 11.70 14.68
C LYS A 237 20.61 11.59 13.24
N ILE A 238 19.42 11.04 13.03
CA ILE A 238 18.77 11.04 11.72
C ILE A 238 18.28 12.46 11.45
N VAL A 239 18.80 13.08 10.40
CA VAL A 239 18.41 14.41 9.93
C VAL A 239 17.48 14.36 8.72
N ALA A 240 17.59 13.29 7.92
CA ALA A 240 16.66 13.02 6.82
C ALA A 240 16.54 11.52 6.50
N ILE A 241 15.46 11.18 5.81
CA ILE A 241 15.20 9.84 5.28
C ILE A 241 14.75 10.00 3.83
N GLU A 242 15.44 9.36 2.89
CA GLU A 242 14.98 9.24 1.51
C GLU A 242 14.22 7.93 1.35
N LEU A 243 13.14 7.95 0.57
CA LEU A 243 12.40 6.76 0.17
C LEU A 243 12.57 6.57 -1.34
N TRP A 244 13.31 5.53 -1.71
CA TRP A 244 13.60 5.16 -3.09
C TRP A 244 12.67 4.03 -3.52
N ARG A 245 12.12 4.09 -4.72
CA ARG A 245 11.36 2.99 -5.33
C ARG A 245 12.11 2.45 -6.54
N GLU A 246 12.00 1.17 -6.82
CA GLU A 246 12.52 0.60 -8.06
C GLU A 246 11.84 1.25 -9.28
N SER A 247 12.60 1.53 -10.33
CA SER A 247 12.10 2.20 -11.56
C SER A 247 11.31 1.27 -12.47
#